data_AF-A0A2T9YM16-F1
#
_entry.id   AF-A0A2T9YM16-F1
#
_cell.length_a   1.000
_cell.length_b   1.000
_cell.length_c   1.000
_cell.angle_alpha   90.00
_cell.angle_beta   90.00
_cell.angle_gamma   90.00
#
_symmetry.space_group_name_H-M   'P 1'
#
loop_
_entity.id
_entity.type
_entity.pdbx_description
1 polymer ?
#
loop_
_entity_poly.entity_id
_entity_poly.type
_entity_poly.pdbx_seq_one_letter_code
_entity_poly.pdbx_strand_id
1 'polypeptide(L)'
;MKEQGDNLVVQLEKQKHWKSTLGKEIELNQRELELVKEESRLNEERLKAEGGHLLKVARDETEMWKKQLEIEMKKNIPSNQARERKKIVQLPEFDGSPLEFDSWITMVNEYFQEYNEISSFE
;
A
#
# COMPACT_ATOMS: atom_id res chain seq x y z
N MET A 1 -5.57 82.77 22.55
CA MET A 1 -6.43 81.80 23.28
C MET A 1 -7.47 81.12 22.40
N LYS A 2 -8.20 81.82 21.50
CA LYS A 2 -9.19 81.18 20.60
C LYS A 2 -8.61 80.14 19.63
N GLU A 3 -7.51 80.47 18.93
CA GLU A 3 -6.87 79.56 17.96
C GLU A 3 -6.36 78.24 18.57
N GLN A 4 -5.94 78.25 19.84
CA GLN A 4 -5.51 77.03 20.54
C GLN A 4 -6.71 76.13 20.89
N GLY A 5 -7.87 76.73 21.21
CA GLY A 5 -9.12 76.00 21.42
C GLY A 5 -9.63 75.35 20.13
N ASP A 6 -9.61 76.10 19.03
CA ASP A 6 -10.08 75.61 17.72
C ASP A 6 -9.18 74.47 17.19
N ASN A 7 -7.85 74.55 17.39
CA ASN A 7 -6.93 73.47 17.05
C ASN A 7 -7.20 72.19 17.86
N LEU A 8 -7.47 72.33 19.16
CA LEU A 8 -7.77 71.19 20.02
C LEU A 8 -9.07 70.47 19.61
N VAL A 9 -10.09 71.23 19.21
CA VAL A 9 -11.36 70.67 18.70
C VAL A 9 -11.12 69.84 17.43
N VAL A 10 -10.36 70.37 16.47
CA VAL A 10 -10.02 69.65 15.23
C VAL A 10 -9.22 68.37 15.53
N GLN A 11 -8.29 68.41 16.48
CA GLN A 11 -7.55 67.22 16.89
C GLN A 11 -8.45 66.16 17.53
N LEU A 12 -9.37 66.57 18.40
CA LEU A 12 -10.33 65.67 19.04
C LEU A 12 -11.30 65.03 18.03
N GLU A 13 -11.76 65.79 17.03
CA GLU A 13 -12.60 65.25 15.96
C GLU A 13 -11.85 64.22 15.11
N LYS A 14 -10.58 64.51 14.74
CA LYS A 14 -9.72 63.55 14.05
C LYS A 14 -9.52 62.28 14.88
N GLN A 15 -9.27 62.42 16.19
CA GLN A 15 -9.09 61.29 17.08
C GLN A 15 -10.37 60.45 17.23
N LYS A 16 -11.53 61.10 17.33
CA LYS A 16 -12.84 60.41 17.35
C LYS A 16 -13.08 59.64 16.06
N HIS A 17 -12.81 60.26 14.91
CA HIS A 17 -12.96 59.61 13.61
C HIS A 17 -12.03 58.40 13.49
N TRP A 18 -10.74 58.56 13.84
CA TRP A 18 -9.79 57.46 13.79
C TRP A 18 -10.17 56.31 14.72
N LYS A 19 -10.60 56.61 15.95
CA LYS A 19 -11.10 55.58 16.89
C LYS A 19 -12.31 54.83 16.33
N SER A 20 -13.22 55.52 15.65
CA SER A 20 -14.38 54.89 15.02
C SER A 20 -13.96 53.97 13.87
N THR A 21 -13.04 54.41 13.02
CA THR A 21 -12.51 53.61 11.91
C THR A 21 -11.79 52.37 12.42
N LEU A 22 -10.91 52.52 13.41
CA LEU A 22 -10.19 51.41 14.03
C LEU A 22 -11.16 50.39 14.66
N GLY A 23 -12.24 50.87 15.30
CA GLY A 23 -13.26 50.00 15.87
C GLY A 23 -13.97 49.14 14.82
N LYS A 24 -14.28 49.71 13.65
CA LYS A 24 -14.86 48.96 12.53
C LYS A 24 -13.90 47.94 11.95
N GLU A 25 -12.63 48.31 11.82
CA GLU A 25 -11.58 47.41 11.30
C GLU A 25 -11.35 46.22 12.25
N ILE A 26 -11.34 46.47 13.56
CA ILE A 26 -11.27 45.39 14.56
C ILE A 26 -12.48 44.46 14.45
N GLU A 27 -13.69 45.00 14.31
CA GLU A 27 -14.91 44.18 14.18
C GLU A 27 -14.89 43.33 12.89
N LEU A 28 -14.42 43.90 11.78
CA LEU A 28 -14.26 43.17 10.52
C LEU A 28 -13.23 42.04 10.66
N ASN A 29 -12.04 42.35 11.19
CA ASN A 29 -10.98 41.36 11.39
C ASN A 29 -11.44 40.23 12.33
N GLN A 30 -12.24 40.54 13.35
CA GLN A 30 -12.80 39.55 14.27
C GLN A 30 -13.77 38.60 13.54
N ARG A 31 -14.63 39.14 12.67
CA ARG A 31 -15.55 38.32 11.84
C ARG A 31 -14.79 37.46 10.85
N GLU A 32 -13.77 38.00 10.19
CA GLU A 32 -12.92 37.22 9.27
C GLU A 32 -12.21 36.08 10.00
N LEU A 33 -11.69 36.33 11.19
CA LEU A 33 -11.06 35.28 12.01
C LEU A 33 -12.05 34.17 12.40
N GLU A 34 -13.29 34.52 12.73
CA GLU A 34 -14.34 33.55 13.05
C GLU A 34 -14.71 32.70 11.82
N LEU A 35 -14.81 33.31 10.64
CA LEU A 35 -15.05 32.59 9.39
C LEU A 35 -13.92 31.60 9.07
N VAL A 36 -12.66 32.02 9.20
CA VAL A 36 -11.49 31.15 8.96
C VAL A 36 -11.44 29.99 9.95
N LYS A 37 -11.78 30.24 11.22
CA LYS A 37 -11.86 29.17 12.23
C LYS A 37 -12.92 28.13 11.88
N GLU A 38 -14.09 28.59 11.45
CA GLU A 38 -15.19 27.70 11.09
C GLU A 38 -14.87 26.90 9.81
N GLU A 39 -14.28 27.54 8.79
CA GLU A 39 -13.81 26.86 7.59
C GLU A 39 -12.76 25.79 7.92
N SER A 40 -11.80 26.12 8.78
CA SER A 40 -10.78 25.17 9.25
C SER A 40 -11.41 23.98 9.97
N ARG A 41 -12.41 24.22 10.84
CA ARG A 41 -13.13 23.16 11.55
C ARG A 41 -13.84 22.22 10.58
N LEU A 42 -14.57 22.77 9.62
CA LEU A 42 -15.27 22.00 8.59
C LEU A 42 -14.31 21.19 7.72
N ASN A 43 -13.17 21.77 7.35
CA ASN A 43 -12.16 21.06 6.56
C ASN A 43 -11.52 19.90 7.35
N GLU A 44 -11.30 20.08 8.66
CA GLU A 44 -10.81 19.01 9.53
C GLU A 44 -11.81 17.85 9.63
N GLU A 45 -13.10 18.15 9.81
CA GLU A 45 -14.16 17.14 9.84
C GLU A 45 -14.25 16.37 8.52
N ARG A 46 -14.15 17.08 7.38
CA ARG A 46 -14.13 16.47 6.06
C ARG A 46 -12.95 15.51 5.90
N LEU A 47 -11.74 15.92 6.27
CA LEU A 47 -10.54 15.09 6.18
C LEU A 47 -10.63 13.85 7.06
N LYS A 48 -11.19 13.98 8.28
CA LYS A 48 -11.42 12.83 9.17
C LYS A 48 -12.40 11.83 8.56
N ALA A 49 -13.50 12.32 7.95
CA ALA A 49 -14.48 11.46 7.31
C ALA A 49 -13.91 10.74 6.08
N GLU A 50 -13.20 11.47 5.20
CA GLU A 50 -12.57 10.90 4.01
C GLU A 50 -11.47 9.90 4.38
N GLY A 51 -10.61 10.24 5.33
CA GLY A 51 -9.58 9.33 5.84
C GLY A 51 -10.17 8.06 6.45
N GLY A 52 -11.24 8.19 7.23
CA GLY A 52 -11.96 7.04 7.78
C GLY A 52 -12.57 6.14 6.70
N HIS A 53 -13.15 6.73 5.65
CA HIS A 53 -13.67 6.00 4.50
C HIS A 53 -12.56 5.24 3.77
N LEU A 54 -11.44 5.90 3.46
CA LEU A 54 -10.31 5.28 2.76
C LEU A 54 -9.71 4.11 3.54
N LEU A 55 -9.58 4.25 4.87
CA LEU A 55 -9.12 3.16 5.72
C LEU A 55 -10.08 1.96 5.70
N LYS A 56 -11.39 2.22 5.67
CA LYS A 56 -12.39 1.16 5.57
C LYS A 56 -12.29 0.42 4.23
N VAL A 57 -12.21 1.17 3.12
CA VAL A 57 -12.06 0.59 1.78
C VAL A 57 -10.78 -0.25 1.70
N ALA A 58 -9.65 0.27 2.15
CA ALA A 58 -8.38 -0.44 2.14
C ALA A 58 -8.45 -1.75 2.97
N ARG A 59 -9.15 -1.73 4.10
CA ARG A 59 -9.39 -2.92 4.91
C ARG A 59 -10.25 -3.94 4.16
N ASP A 60 -11.37 -3.51 3.59
CA ASP A 60 -12.30 -4.39 2.87
C ASP A 60 -11.60 -5.03 1.65
N GLU A 61 -10.81 -4.26 0.90
CA GLU A 61 -9.98 -4.76 -0.19
C GLU A 61 -8.95 -5.78 0.30
N THR A 62 -8.25 -5.50 1.40
CA THR A 62 -7.27 -6.44 1.98
C THR A 62 -7.93 -7.75 2.39
N GLU A 63 -9.12 -7.69 3.00
CA GLU A 63 -9.88 -8.89 3.38
C GLU A 63 -10.32 -9.69 2.14
N MET A 64 -10.69 -9.03 1.04
CA MET A 64 -11.00 -9.70 -0.23
C MET A 64 -9.78 -10.38 -0.83
N TRP A 65 -8.64 -9.69 -0.91
CA TRP A 65 -7.38 -10.26 -1.43
C TRP A 65 -6.93 -11.47 -0.63
N LYS A 66 -7.05 -11.41 0.71
CA LYS A 66 -6.72 -12.55 1.57
C LYS A 66 -7.61 -13.76 1.26
N LYS A 67 -8.92 -13.56 1.10
CA LYS A 67 -9.85 -14.65 0.73
C LYS A 67 -9.54 -15.23 -0.64
N GLN A 68 -9.21 -14.38 -1.63
CA GLN A 68 -8.81 -14.84 -2.96
C GLN A 68 -7.54 -15.68 -2.91
N LEU A 69 -6.53 -15.23 -2.17
CA LEU A 69 -5.28 -15.97 -1.98
C LEU A 69 -5.54 -17.33 -1.31
N GLU A 70 -6.38 -17.38 -0.27
CA GLU A 70 -6.77 -18.63 0.39
C GLU A 70 -7.47 -19.61 -0.57
N ILE A 71 -8.28 -19.11 -1.51
CA ILE A 71 -8.94 -19.92 -2.54
C ILE A 71 -7.92 -20.44 -3.55
N GLU A 72 -7.01 -19.61 -4.02
CA GLU A 72 -5.95 -20.02 -4.96
C GLU A 72 -5.02 -21.07 -4.34
N MET A 73 -4.62 -20.87 -3.08
CA MET A 73 -3.82 -21.85 -2.35
C MET A 73 -4.54 -23.19 -2.21
N LYS A 74 -5.86 -23.19 -1.98
CA LYS A 74 -6.67 -24.43 -1.93
C LYS A 74 -6.81 -25.09 -3.30
N LYS A 75 -6.91 -24.32 -4.39
CA LYS A 75 -6.96 -24.83 -5.77
C LYS A 75 -5.63 -25.45 -6.22
N ASN A 76 -4.51 -24.97 -5.68
CA ASN A 76 -3.16 -25.50 -5.93
C ASN A 76 -2.77 -26.67 -5.03
N ILE A 77 -3.66 -27.19 -4.18
CA ILE A 77 -3.45 -28.52 -3.58
C ILE A 77 -3.74 -29.51 -4.71
N PRO A 78 -2.74 -30.23 -5.25
CA PRO A 78 -3.01 -31.27 -6.22
C PRO A 78 -3.87 -32.30 -5.50
N SER A 79 -5.13 -32.43 -5.94
CA SER A 79 -5.91 -33.63 -5.67
C SER A 79 -5.02 -34.82 -6.00
N ASN A 80 -4.85 -35.74 -5.06
CA ASN A 80 -4.01 -36.94 -5.10
C ASN A 80 -4.40 -37.96 -6.20
N GLN A 81 -4.83 -37.50 -7.38
CA GLN A 81 -5.02 -38.33 -8.57
C GLN A 81 -3.72 -38.57 -9.36
N ALA A 82 -2.60 -37.93 -9.03
CA ALA A 82 -1.29 -38.35 -9.52
C ALA A 82 -0.71 -39.49 -8.67
N ARG A 83 -1.48 -40.57 -8.55
CA ARG A 83 -1.03 -41.86 -7.98
C ARG A 83 -0.40 -42.72 -9.07
N GLU A 84 0.40 -42.12 -9.96
CA GLU A 84 1.31 -42.88 -10.80
C GLU A 84 2.69 -42.81 -10.15
N ARG A 85 3.01 -43.91 -9.46
CA ARG A 85 4.36 -44.20 -8.99
C ARG A 85 5.29 -44.16 -10.20
N LYS A 86 5.95 -43.02 -10.45
CA LYS A 86 7.22 -43.04 -11.17
C LYS A 86 8.14 -43.91 -10.32
N LYS A 87 8.29 -45.19 -10.69
CA LYS A 87 9.38 -46.03 -10.18
C LYS A 87 10.64 -45.19 -10.39
N ILE A 88 11.25 -44.73 -9.31
CA ILE A 88 12.60 -44.17 -9.41
C ILE A 88 13.47 -45.37 -9.73
N VAL A 89 13.77 -45.50 -11.02
CA VAL A 89 14.63 -46.54 -11.55
C VAL A 89 16.06 -46.17 -11.09
N GLN A 90 16.64 -46.99 -10.21
CA GLN A 90 17.98 -46.72 -9.64
C GLN A 90 19.03 -47.21 -10.63
N LEU A 91 19.91 -46.31 -11.07
CA LEU A 91 21.03 -46.67 -11.93
C LEU A 91 22.00 -47.61 -11.19
N PRO A 92 22.68 -48.52 -11.90
CA PRO A 92 23.81 -49.26 -11.35
C PRO A 92 24.82 -48.31 -10.71
N GLU A 93 25.26 -48.59 -9.49
CA GLU A 93 26.28 -47.80 -8.80
C GLU A 93 27.65 -47.99 -9.48
N PHE A 94 28.37 -46.89 -9.71
CA PHE A 94 29.75 -46.96 -10.16
C PHE A 94 30.67 -46.97 -8.94
N ASP A 95 31.56 -47.96 -8.87
CA ASP A 95 32.49 -48.16 -7.75
C ASP A 95 33.70 -47.20 -7.78
N GLY A 96 33.85 -46.41 -8.86
CA GLY A 96 34.94 -45.47 -9.04
C GLY A 96 36.22 -46.10 -9.61
N SER A 97 36.21 -47.39 -9.97
CA SER A 97 37.35 -48.10 -10.54
C SER A 97 37.46 -47.84 -12.06
N PRO A 98 38.57 -47.25 -12.56
CA PRO A 98 38.73 -47.03 -13.99
C PRO A 98 38.76 -48.32 -14.82
N LEU A 99 39.11 -49.46 -14.22
CA LEU A 99 39.14 -50.77 -14.88
C LEU A 99 37.73 -51.34 -15.12
N GLU A 100 36.77 -50.95 -14.29
CA GLU A 100 35.38 -51.42 -14.36
C GLU A 100 34.46 -50.45 -15.10
N PHE A 101 35.00 -49.31 -15.58
CA PHE A 101 34.22 -48.26 -16.24
C PHE A 101 33.50 -48.76 -17.51
N ASP A 102 34.19 -49.50 -18.37
CA ASP A 102 33.62 -50.01 -19.61
C ASP A 102 32.49 -51.04 -19.34
N SER A 103 32.66 -51.84 -18.28
CA SER A 103 31.65 -52.79 -17.82
C SER A 103 30.42 -52.06 -17.26
N TRP A 104 30.64 -51.04 -16.42
CA TRP A 104 29.57 -50.22 -15.85
C TRP A 104 28.77 -49.48 -16.93
N ILE A 105 29.43 -48.88 -17.93
CA ILE A 105 28.76 -48.22 -19.07
C ILE A 105 27.90 -49.22 -19.85
N THR A 106 28.38 -50.44 -20.05
CA THR A 106 27.63 -51.50 -20.74
C THR A 106 26.37 -51.85 -19.96
N MET A 107 26.47 -52.04 -18.64
CA MET A 107 25.32 -52.32 -17.76
C MET A 107 24.31 -51.17 -17.77
N VAL A 108 24.76 -49.91 -17.75
CA VAL A 108 23.89 -48.74 -17.84
C VAL A 108 23.16 -48.70 -19.19
N ASN A 109 23.83 -49.00 -20.29
CA ASN A 109 23.23 -49.00 -21.62
C ASN A 109 22.18 -50.11 -21.79
N GLU A 110 22.46 -51.33 -21.32
CA GLU A 110 21.48 -52.42 -21.31
C GLU A 110 20.25 -52.06 -20.46
N TYR A 111 20.47 -51.41 -19.32
CA TYR A 111 19.41 -50.93 -18.44
C TYR A 111 18.48 -49.91 -19.12
N PHE A 112 19.02 -48.99 -19.93
CA PHE A 112 18.20 -48.04 -20.68
C PHE A 112 17.42 -48.69 -21.84
N GLN A 113 17.91 -49.79 -22.42
CA GLN A 113 17.18 -50.55 -23.45
C GLN A 113 15.96 -51.28 -22.87
N GLU A 114 16.03 -51.73 -21.61
CA GLU A 114 14.92 -52.37 -20.91
C GLU A 114 13.81 -51.36 -20.52
N TYR A 115 14.15 -50.07 -20.43
CA TYR A 115 13.24 -48.97 -20.11
C TYR A 115 13.05 -47.98 -21.28
N ASN A 116 12.77 -48.50 -22.48
CA ASN A 116 12.53 -47.67 -23.68
C ASN A 116 11.45 -46.58 -23.48
N GLU A 117 10.50 -46.78 -22.56
CA GLU A 117 9.44 -45.81 -22.20
C GLU A 117 9.96 -44.52 -21.55
N ILE A 118 11.20 -44.50 -21.03
CA ILE A 118 11.82 -43.35 -20.36
C ILE A 118 12.80 -42.62 -21.30
N SER A 119 13.11 -43.21 -22.47
CA SER A 119 14.08 -42.67 -23.43
C SER A 119 13.52 -41.58 -24.36
N SER A 120 12.20 -41.37 -24.38
CA SER A 120 11.57 -40.26 -25.13
C SER A 120 11.69 -38.97 -24.34
N PHE A 121 12.89 -38.37 -24.34
CA PHE A 121 13.04 -36.96 -24.04
C PHE A 121 12.78 -36.18 -25.34
N GLU A 122 11.51 -35.80 -25.57
CA GLU A 122 11.17 -34.64 -26.41
C GLU A 122 11.34 -33.34 -25.63
#